data_AF-A0A1I2HSS1-F1
#
_entry.id   AF-A0A1I2HSS1-F1
#
_cell.length_a   1.000
_cell.length_b   1.000
_cell.length_c   1.000
_cell.angle_alpha   90.00
_cell.angle_beta   90.00
_cell.angle_gamma   90.00
#
_symmetry.space_group_name_H-M   'P 1'
#
loop_
_entity.id
_entity.type
_entity.pdbx_description
1 polymer ?
#
loop_
_entity_poly.entity_id
_entity_poly.type
_entity_poly.pdbx_seq_one_letter_code
_entity_poly.pdbx_strand_id
1 'polypeptide(L)'
;MSISFTTSIISRLKREIAALEAQSVLEKNKSIKAQAKLKQLQKDSKKSSLPSDLSSKLTRINKLNEEIAESAKKQAELSRQLVYKKSELKKHSS
;
A
#
# COMPACT_ATOMS: atom_id res chain seq x y z
N MET A 1 -32.06 -11.90 14.28
CA MET A 1 -31.95 -11.89 12.80
C MET A 1 -32.14 -13.32 12.31
N SER A 2 -32.70 -13.51 11.11
CA SER A 2 -32.72 -14.84 10.48
C SER A 2 -31.30 -15.32 10.20
N ILE A 3 -31.07 -16.63 10.35
CA ILE A 3 -29.76 -17.26 10.13
C ILE A 3 -29.23 -16.95 8.71
N SER A 4 -30.12 -16.86 7.72
CA SER A 4 -29.79 -16.53 6.32
C SER A 4 -29.26 -15.10 6.12
N PHE A 5 -29.71 -14.14 6.94
CA PHE A 5 -29.25 -12.76 6.87
C PHE A 5 -27.84 -12.62 7.46
N THR A 6 -27.59 -13.28 8.60
CA THR A 6 -26.27 -13.30 9.24
C THR A 6 -25.21 -13.96 8.36
N THR A 7 -25.53 -15.09 7.70
CA THR A 7 -24.59 -15.76 6.78
C THR A 7 -24.25 -14.91 5.55
N SER A 8 -25.23 -14.15 5.04
CA SER A 8 -25.03 -13.22 3.91
C SER A 8 -24.07 -12.08 4.28
N ILE A 9 -24.21 -11.51 5.48
CA ILE A 9 -23.32 -10.48 6.02
C ILE A 9 -21.89 -11.02 6.19
N ILE A 10 -21.74 -12.19 6.80
CA ILE A 10 -20.44 -12.84 7.00
C ILE A 10 -19.74 -13.07 5.65
N SER A 11 -20.46 -13.60 4.66
CA SER A 11 -19.92 -13.87 3.33
C SER A 11 -19.43 -12.58 2.65
N ARG A 12 -20.23 -11.51 2.72
CA ARG A 12 -19.86 -10.19 2.21
C ARG A 12 -18.61 -9.65 2.90
N LEU A 13 -18.55 -9.67 4.23
CA LEU A 13 -17.40 -9.18 5.01
C LEU A 13 -16.12 -9.96 4.68
N LYS A 14 -16.20 -11.29 4.52
CA LYS A 14 -15.05 -12.10 4.09
C LYS A 14 -14.53 -11.70 2.72
N ARG A 15 -15.42 -11.46 1.74
CA ARG A 15 -15.03 -10.98 0.40
C ARG A 15 -14.39 -9.60 0.45
N GLU A 16 -14.96 -8.67 1.21
CA GLU A 16 -14.40 -7.33 1.40
C GLU A 16 -13.01 -7.38 2.04
N ILE A 17 -12.81 -8.22 3.07
CA ILE A 17 -11.49 -8.43 3.70
C ILE A 17 -10.48 -8.97 2.69
N ALA A 18 -10.84 -10.01 1.92
CA ALA A 18 -9.95 -10.59 0.92
C ALA A 18 -9.55 -9.58 -0.16
N ALA A 19 -10.49 -8.74 -0.62
CA ALA A 19 -10.22 -7.66 -1.57
C ALA A 19 -9.25 -6.61 -1.00
N LEU A 20 -9.45 -6.20 0.26
CA LEU A 20 -8.55 -5.25 0.94
C LEU A 20 -7.14 -5.83 1.16
N GLU A 21 -7.03 -7.13 1.48
CA GLU A 21 -5.75 -7.81 1.61
C GLU A 21 -5.01 -7.88 0.27
N ALA A 22 -5.70 -8.20 -0.82
CA ALA A 22 -5.14 -8.17 -2.17
C ALA A 22 -4.64 -6.75 -2.54
N GLN A 23 -5.44 -5.71 -2.26
CA GLN A 23 -5.04 -4.32 -2.51
C GLN A 23 -3.81 -3.91 -1.70
N SER A 24 -3.73 -4.34 -0.44
CA SER A 24 -2.57 -4.09 0.43
C SER A 24 -1.28 -4.68 -0.15
N VAL A 25 -1.33 -5.92 -0.67
CA VAL A 25 -0.19 -6.56 -1.34
C VAL A 25 0.24 -5.79 -2.60
N LEU A 26 -0.71 -5.31 -3.39
CA LEU A 26 -0.42 -4.52 -4.59
C LEU A 26 0.30 -3.21 -4.24
N GLU A 27 -0.20 -2.46 -3.26
CA GLU A 27 0.44 -1.22 -2.80
C GLU A 27 1.82 -1.48 -2.19
N LYS A 28 2.00 -2.60 -1.48
CA LYS A 28 3.32 -3.05 -0.99
C LYS A 28 4.29 -3.29 -2.13
N ASN A 29 3.86 -3.99 -3.16
CA ASN A 29 4.70 -4.26 -4.33
C ASN A 29 5.08 -2.97 -5.07
N LYS A 30 4.16 -1.99 -5.18
CA LYS A 30 4.46 -0.66 -5.74
C LYS A 30 5.53 0.07 -4.92
N SER A 31 5.37 0.11 -3.60
CA SER A 31 6.36 0.73 -2.70
C SER A 31 7.73 0.06 -2.80
N ILE A 32 7.81 -1.26 -2.87
CA ILE A 32 9.07 -2.00 -3.02
C ILE A 32 9.77 -1.63 -4.34
N LYS A 33 9.03 -1.58 -5.44
CA LYS A 33 9.57 -1.18 -6.75
C LYS A 33 10.09 0.26 -6.75
N ALA A 34 9.34 1.19 -6.16
CA ALA A 34 9.75 2.59 -6.02
C ALA A 34 11.02 2.73 -5.17
N GLN A 35 11.10 2.02 -4.04
CA GLN A 35 12.30 1.99 -3.18
C GLN A 35 13.51 1.39 -3.90
N ALA A 36 13.34 0.30 -4.65
CA ALA A 36 14.43 -0.30 -5.42
C ALA A 36 14.98 0.69 -6.46
N LYS A 37 14.08 1.38 -7.18
CA LYS A 37 14.46 2.39 -8.17
C LYS A 37 15.16 3.59 -7.53
N LEU A 38 14.69 4.03 -6.36
CA LEU A 38 15.31 5.10 -5.60
C LEU A 38 16.72 4.72 -5.14
N LYS A 39 16.91 3.51 -4.59
CA LYS A 39 18.23 3.01 -4.19
C LYS A 39 19.21 2.93 -5.36
N GLN A 40 18.74 2.46 -6.52
CA GLN A 40 19.54 2.43 -7.74
C GLN A 40 19.96 3.85 -8.16
N LEU A 41 19.00 4.78 -8.18
CA LEU A 41 19.25 6.16 -8.60
C LEU A 41 20.15 6.91 -7.61
N GLN A 42 20.09 6.59 -6.31
CA GLN A 42 21.04 7.04 -5.29
C GLN A 42 22.46 6.48 -5.50
N LYS A 43 22.58 5.23 -5.94
CA LYS A 43 23.88 4.62 -6.26
C LYS A 43 24.49 5.24 -7.52
N ASP A 44 23.67 5.51 -8.53
CA ASP A 44 24.09 6.09 -9.80
C ASP A 44 24.42 7.58 -9.69
N SER A 45 23.77 8.30 -8.77
CA SER A 45 24.08 9.71 -8.49
C SER A 45 25.44 9.89 -7.81
N LYS A 46 25.90 8.93 -7.00
CA LYS A 46 27.28 8.93 -6.46
C LYS A 46 28.37 8.79 -7.52
N LYS A 47 28.02 8.38 -8.75
CA LYS A 47 28.96 8.15 -9.86
C LYS A 47 28.92 9.24 -10.94
N SER A 48 27.94 10.13 -10.92
CA SER A 48 27.81 11.18 -11.95
C SER A 48 28.46 12.48 -11.49
N SER A 49 29.32 13.05 -12.33
CA SER A 49 30.04 14.30 -12.06
C SER A 49 29.44 15.54 -12.75
N LEU A 50 28.33 15.40 -13.49
CA LEU A 50 27.74 16.52 -14.26
C LEU A 50 26.60 17.22 -13.49
N PRO A 51 26.64 18.55 -13.31
CA PRO A 51 25.64 19.31 -12.55
C PRO A 51 24.20 19.24 -13.11
N SER A 52 24.05 19.19 -14.44
CA SER A 52 22.73 19.13 -15.12
C SER A 52 22.02 17.79 -14.92
N ASP A 53 22.80 16.71 -14.85
CA ASP A 53 22.33 15.36 -14.54
C ASP A 53 21.93 15.24 -13.06
N LEU A 54 22.63 15.94 -12.17
CA LEU A 54 22.33 15.98 -10.74
C LEU A 54 20.94 16.59 -10.44
N SER A 55 20.59 17.71 -11.08
CA SER A 55 19.29 18.39 -10.88
C SER A 55 18.10 17.55 -11.35
N SER A 56 18.22 16.93 -12.53
CA SER A 56 17.20 16.03 -13.08
C SER A 56 17.01 14.78 -12.22
N LYS A 57 18.11 14.23 -11.69
CA LYS A 57 18.12 13.09 -10.76
C LYS A 57 17.47 13.45 -9.42
N LEU A 58 17.80 14.61 -8.83
CA LEU A 58 17.20 15.08 -7.58
C LEU A 58 15.68 15.22 -7.70
N THR A 59 15.19 15.79 -8.80
CA THR A 59 13.76 15.88 -9.09
C THR A 59 13.11 14.49 -9.13
N ARG A 60 13.80 13.50 -9.71
CA ARG A 60 13.32 12.11 -9.77
C ARG A 60 13.35 11.41 -8.41
N ILE A 61 14.34 11.68 -7.57
CA ILE A 61 14.40 11.19 -6.18
C ILE A 61 13.21 11.72 -5.39
N ASN A 62 12.92 13.02 -5.50
CA ASN A 62 11.80 13.65 -4.79
C ASN A 62 10.45 13.02 -5.18
N LYS A 63 10.20 12.85 -6.49
CA LYS A 63 9.00 12.17 -6.98
C LYS A 63 8.87 10.73 -6.46
N LEU A 64 9.97 9.97 -6.47
CA LEU A 64 9.96 8.60 -5.93
C LEU A 64 9.72 8.56 -4.42
N ASN A 65 10.24 9.54 -3.67
CA ASN A 65 9.97 9.66 -2.23
C ASN A 65 8.50 10.01 -1.95
N GLU A 66 7.92 10.92 -2.73
CA GLU A 66 6.49 11.25 -2.66
C GLU A 66 5.61 10.02 -2.94
N GLU A 67 5.92 9.26 -3.99
CA GLU A 67 5.22 8.00 -4.32
C GLU A 67 5.30 6.97 -3.18
N ILE A 68 6.47 6.84 -2.53
CA ILE A 68 6.66 5.96 -1.37
C ILE A 68 5.82 6.44 -0.18
N ALA A 69 5.83 7.75 0.10
CA ALA A 69 5.07 8.33 1.20
C ALA A 69 3.56 8.17 0.99
N GLU A 70 3.08 8.36 -0.25
CA GLU A 70 1.68 8.15 -0.60
C GLU A 70 1.27 6.68 -0.48
N SER A 71 2.13 5.76 -0.94
CA SER A 71 1.91 4.31 -0.79
C SER A 71 1.85 3.90 0.69
N ALA A 72 2.70 4.48 1.54
CA ALA A 72 2.68 4.24 2.99
C ALA A 72 1.38 4.74 3.64
N LYS A 73 0.89 5.93 3.25
CA LYS A 73 -0.41 6.44 3.72
C LYS A 73 -1.56 5.51 3.30
N LYS A 74 -1.58 5.05 2.05
CA LYS A 74 -2.58 4.10 1.56
C LYS A 74 -2.54 2.78 2.32
N GLN A 75 -1.35 2.25 2.63
CA GLN A 75 -1.21 1.04 3.44
C GLN A 75 -1.71 1.21 4.88
N ALA A 76 -1.41 2.35 5.51
CA ALA A 76 -1.92 2.64 6.85
C ALA A 76 -3.46 2.68 6.85
N GLU A 77 -4.05 3.29 5.82
CA GLU A 77 -5.49 3.34 5.66
C GLU A 77 -6.11 1.96 5.43
N LEU A 78 -5.57 1.16 4.50
CA LEU A 78 -6.00 -0.21 4.26
C LEU A 78 -5.89 -1.08 5.53
N SER A 79 -4.83 -0.87 6.32
CA SER A 79 -4.64 -1.58 7.59
C SER A 79 -5.72 -1.23 8.61
N ARG A 80 -6.09 0.06 8.73
CA ARG A 80 -7.20 0.50 9.60
C ARG A 80 -8.53 -0.13 9.16
N GLN A 81 -8.81 -0.11 7.85
CA GLN A 81 -10.03 -0.72 7.30
C GLN A 81 -10.07 -2.23 7.53
N LEU A 82 -8.94 -2.93 7.39
CA LEU A 82 -8.84 -4.36 7.66
C LEU A 82 -9.12 -4.68 9.13
N VAL A 83 -8.53 -3.93 10.06
CA VAL A 83 -8.79 -4.12 11.51
C VAL A 83 -10.26 -3.92 11.81
N TYR A 84 -10.86 -2.85 11.29
CA TYR A 84 -12.28 -2.57 11.45
C TYR A 84 -13.15 -3.72 10.91
N LYS A 85 -12.96 -4.12 9.65
CA LYS A 85 -13.75 -5.18 9.01
C LYS A 85 -13.57 -6.55 9.67
N LYS A 86 -12.37 -6.88 10.13
CA LYS A 86 -12.10 -8.11 10.91
C LYS A 86 -12.83 -8.08 12.26
N SER A 87 -12.89 -6.92 12.91
CA SER A 87 -13.65 -6.76 14.16
C SER A 87 -15.16 -6.91 13.94
N GLU A 88 -15.70 -6.34 12.86
CA GLU A 88 -17.11 -6.48 12.47
C GLU A 88 -17.45 -7.93 12.16
N LEU A 89 -16.58 -8.63 11.41
CA LEU A 89 -16.76 -10.06 11.13
C LEU A 89 -16.86 -10.87 12.42
N LYS A 90 -15.99 -10.60 13.40
CA LYS A 90 -15.99 -11.29 14.70
C LYS A 90 -17.31 -11.08 15.47
N LYS A 91 -17.90 -9.89 15.40
CA LYS A 91 -19.20 -9.59 16.03
C LYS A 91 -20.36 -10.38 15.41
N HIS A 92 -20.31 -10.67 14.11
CA HIS A 92 -21.36 -11.44 13.42
C HIS A 92 -21.15 -12.96 13.48
N SER A 93 -19.93 -13.41 13.78
CA SER A 93 -19.58 -14.84 13.88
C SER A 93 -19.51 -15.37 15.31
N SER A 94 -19.76 -14.54 16.33
CA SER A 94 -19.86 -14.92 17.74
C SER A 94 -21.33 -15.15 18.10
#